data_AF-A0A9E3VHS2-F1
#
_entry.id   AF-A0A9E3VHS2-F1
#
_cell.length_a   1.000
_cell.length_b   1.000
_cell.length_c   1.000
_cell.angle_alpha   90.00
_cell.angle_beta   90.00
_cell.angle_gamma   90.00
#
_symmetry.space_group_name_H-M   'P 1'
#
loop_
_entity.id
_entity.type
_entity.pdbx_description
1 polymer ?
#
loop_
_entity_poly.entity_id
_entity_poly.type
_entity_poly.pdbx_seq_one_letter_code
_entity_poly.pdbx_strand_id
1 'polypeptide(L)' 'MSGDPIHVMSEQLAADPSSLVFLPLAEQLLARGDVARAARVAARGALRHAGRPDAHDLVARV' A
#
# COMPACT_ATOMS: atom_id res chain seq x y z
N MET A 1 11.41 15.24 14.67
CA MET A 1 11.79 13.91 14.16
C MET A 1 10.81 13.56 13.06
N SER A 2 11.23 13.57 11.80
CA SER A 2 10.38 13.09 10.71
C SER A 2 10.28 11.57 10.86
N GLY A 3 9.14 11.07 11.34
CA GLY A 3 8.92 9.62 11.49
C GLY A 3 9.07 8.90 10.15
N ASP A 4 9.45 7.62 10.19
CA ASP A 4 9.55 6.80 8.97
C ASP A 4 8.20 6.84 8.22
N PRO A 5 8.13 7.35 6.97
CA PRO A 5 6.88 7.45 6.23
C PRO A 5 6.15 6.11 6.10
N ILE A 6 6.88 4.98 6.05
CA ILE A 6 6.27 3.64 6.01
C ILE A 6 5.51 3.36 7.31
N HIS A 7 6.07 3.75 8.45
CA HIS A 7 5.42 3.56 9.75
C HIS A 7 4.15 4.39 9.83
N VAL A 8 4.22 5.68 9.50
CA VAL A 8 3.06 6.59 9.50
C VAL A 8 1.95 6.08 8.57
N MET A 9 2.29 5.69 7.34
CA MET A 9 1.31 5.16 6.38
C MET A 9 0.72 3.83 6.84
N SER A 10 1.50 2.99 7.51
CA SER A 10 1.02 1.72 8.08
C SER A 10 0.03 1.95 9.22
N GLU A 11 0.30 2.92 10.10
CA GLU A 11 -0.64 3.31 11.17
C GLU A 11 -1.93 3.90 10.59
N GLN A 12 -1.83 4.74 9.56
CA GLN A 12 -2.99 5.28 8.85
C GLN A 12 -3.83 4.16 8.21
N LEU A 13 -3.19 3.18 7.56
CA LEU A 13 -3.89 2.05 6.96
C LEU A 13 -4.52 1.12 8.01
N ALA A 14 -3.90 0.98 9.17
CA ALA A 14 -4.46 0.22 10.28
C ALA A 14 -5.70 0.91 10.88
N ALA A 15 -5.67 2.24 10.98
CA ALA A 15 -6.78 3.05 11.47
C ALA A 15 -7.95 3.09 10.48
N ASP A 16 -7.66 3.21 9.18
CA ASP A 16 -8.65 3.13 8.09
C ASP A 16 -8.18 2.19 6.98
N PRO A 17 -8.62 0.92 7.01
CA PRO A 17 -8.29 -0.06 5.98
C PRO A 17 -8.88 0.24 4.60
N SER A 18 -9.82 1.18 4.48
CA SER A 18 -10.41 1.63 3.20
C SER A 18 -9.73 2.86 2.63
N SER A 19 -8.72 3.40 3.33
CA SER A 19 -7.93 4.52 2.85
C SER A 19 -7.08 4.11 1.65
N LEU A 20 -6.96 5.02 0.67
CA LEU A 20 -6.09 4.85 -0.49
C LEU A 20 -4.59 4.92 -0.14
N VAL A 21 -4.23 5.14 1.14
CA VAL A 21 -2.83 5.17 1.61
C VAL A 21 -2.07 3.86 1.33
N PHE A 22 -2.79 2.75 1.08
CA PHE A 22 -2.17 1.49 0.64
C PHE A 22 -1.37 1.65 -0.67
N LEU A 23 -1.77 2.56 -1.57
CA LEU A 23 -1.07 2.83 -2.83
C LEU A 23 0.36 3.35 -2.57
N PRO A 24 0.55 4.54 -1.95
CA PRO A 24 1.89 5.04 -1.67
C PRO A 24 2.66 4.15 -0.69
N LEU A 25 1.99 3.46 0.25
CA LEU A 25 2.67 2.52 1.15
C LEU A 25 3.31 1.35 0.40
N ALA A 26 2.58 0.72 -0.52
CA ALA A 26 3.11 -0.38 -1.31
C ALA A 26 4.26 0.08 -2.23
N GLU A 27 4.15 1.27 -2.83
CA GLU A 27 5.22 1.84 -3.65
C GLU A 27 6.49 2.11 -2.84
N GLN A 28 6.37 2.64 -1.61
CA GLN A 28 7.51 2.85 -0.73
C GLN A 28 8.16 1.52 -0.30
N LEU A 29 7.36 0.49 -0.02
CA LEU A 29 7.85 -0.85 0.29
C LEU A 29 8.59 -1.47 -0.90
N LEU A 30 8.04 -1.32 -2.11
CA LEU A 30 8.67 -1.79 -3.34
C LEU A 30 10.00 -1.07 -3.61
N ALA A 31 10.04 0.25 -3.43
CA ALA A 31 11.25 1.06 -3.58
C ALA A 31 12.37 0.67 -2.59
N ARG A 32 12.00 0.14 -1.40
CA ARG A 32 12.95 -0.42 -0.42
C ARG A 32 13.31 -1.89 -0.68
N GLY A 33 12.73 -2.52 -1.71
CA GLY A 33 12.94 -3.93 -2.04
C GLY A 33 12.13 -4.91 -1.18
N ASP A 34 11.20 -4.45 -0.34
CA ASP A 34 10.31 -5.32 0.45
C ASP A 34 9.08 -5.72 -0.36
N VAL A 35 9.33 -6.47 -1.45
CA VAL A 35 8.33 -6.90 -2.43
C VAL A 35 7.20 -7.70 -1.75
N ALA A 36 7.54 -8.57 -0.80
CA ALA A 36 6.57 -9.41 -0.11
C ALA A 36 5.59 -8.60 0.77
N ARG A 37 6.02 -7.49 1.39
CA ARG A 37 5.08 -6.59 2.07
C ARG A 37 4.30 -5.74 1.08
N ALA A 38 4.95 -5.23 0.03
CA ALA A 38 4.29 -4.44 -1.01
C ALA A 38 3.12 -5.21 -1.65
N ALA A 39 3.34 -6.46 -2.06
CA ALA A 39 2.32 -7.32 -2.66
C ALA A 39 1.13 -7.58 -1.73
N ARG A 40 1.37 -7.80 -0.43
CA ARG A 40 0.29 -7.99 0.55
C ARG A 40 -0.55 -6.72 0.76
N VAL A 41 0.09 -5.56 0.80
CA VAL A 41 -0.60 -4.27 0.94
C VAL A 41 -1.43 -3.99 -0.31
N ALA A 42 -0.84 -4.13 -1.50
CA ALA A 42 -1.50 -3.93 -2.78
C ALA A 42 -2.72 -4.85 -2.97
N ALA A 43 -2.57 -6.16 -2.74
CA ALA A 43 -3.65 -7.13 -2.92
C ALA A 43 -4.83 -6.85 -1.97
N ARG A 44 -4.55 -6.52 -0.71
CA ARG A 44 -5.61 -6.19 0.27
C ARG A 44 -6.33 -4.88 -0.06
N GLY A 45 -5.59 -3.88 -0.53
CA GLY A 45 -6.18 -2.63 -1.00
C GLY A 45 -7.04 -2.83 -2.24
N ALA A 46 -6.56 -3.56 -3.24
CA ALA A 46 -7.31 -3.87 -4.45
C ALA A 46 -8.62 -4.63 -4.17
N LEU A 47 -8.62 -5.57 -3.21
CA LEU A 47 -9.85 -6.25 -2.79
C LEU A 47 -10.92 -5.29 -2.24
N ARG A 48 -10.52 -4.20 -1.58
CA ARG A 48 -11.42 -3.17 -1.04
C ARG A 48 -11.84 -2.15 -2.10
N HIS A 49 -11.02 -2.02 -3.15
CA HIS A 49 -11.18 -1.03 -4.21
C HIS A 49 -11.24 -1.69 -5.59
N ALA A 50 -12.04 -2.74 -5.73
CA ALA A 50 -12.07 -3.58 -6.94
C ALA A 50 -12.41 -2.81 -8.24
N GLY A 51 -13.07 -1.65 -8.13
CA GLY A 51 -13.38 -0.79 -9.28
C GLY A 51 -12.27 0.21 -9.66
N ARG A 52 -11.13 0.21 -8.97
CA ARG A 52 -10.08 1.21 -9.16
C ARG A 52 -8.92 0.69 -10.03
N PRO A 53 -8.66 1.30 -11.20
CA PRO A 53 -7.59 0.86 -12.08
C PRO A 53 -6.18 0.97 -11.47
N ASP A 54 -5.92 2.01 -10.67
CA ASP A 54 -4.63 2.22 -10.00
C ASP A 54 -4.31 1.12 -8.97
N ALA A 55 -5.32 0.58 -8.31
CA ALA A 55 -5.16 -0.55 -7.40
C ALA A 55 -4.75 -1.84 -8.14
N HIS A 56 -5.33 -2.08 -9.33
CA HIS A 56 -4.99 -3.24 -10.16
C HIS A 56 -3.62 -3.08 -10.82
N ASP A 57 -3.28 -1.88 -11.30
CA ASP A 57 -1.95 -1.57 -11.84
C ASP A 57 -0.86 -1.83 -10.79
N LEU A 58 -1.08 -1.34 -9.57
CA LEU A 58 -0.15 -1.59 -8.47
C LEU A 58 0.03 -3.08 -8.20
N VAL A 59 -1.06 -3.87 -8.16
CA VAL A 59 -0.98 -5.33 -7.95
C VAL A 59 -0.21 -6.03 -9.08
N ALA A 60 -0.31 -5.56 -10.32
CA ALA A 60 0.43 -6.14 -11.44
C ALA A 60 1.93 -5.80 -11.42
N ARG A 61 2.33 -4.71 -10.76
CA ARG A 61 3.71 -4.22 -10.67
C ARG A 61 4.53 -4.86 -9.54
N VAL A 62 3.87 -5.26 -8.45
CA VAL A 62 4.49 -5.82 -7.23
C VAL A 62 4.54 -7.35 -7.26
#